data_AF-A0A2E9C7T2-F1
#
_entry.id   AF-A0A2E9C7T2-F1
#
_cell.length_a   1.000
_cell.length_b   1.000
_cell.length_c   1.000
_cell.angle_alpha   90.00
_cell.angle_beta   90.00
_cell.angle_gamma   90.00
#
_symmetry.space_group_name_H-M   'P 1'
#
loop_
_entity.id
_entity.type
_entity.pdbx_description
1 polymer ?
#
loop_
_entity_poly.entity_id
_entity_poly.type
_entity_poly.pdbx_seq_one_letter_code
_entity_poly.pdbx_strand_id
1 'polypeptide(L)'
;MKKILIFGDSFADPTSNIDRKFQQDTAWYEFLSSDYDITNYGICGTGPHYSFKEYYDLIQKFMTTREYEDYIVIFFLSGEDRIHYPNTNPRETSSINWDFQKKESWFYENNYEEKVKIYYDAFKSEIDFFFLTMHDEMYWSNMKNVGFLHILSLLLNMKTIVFFTYGIKILNKTWFKDYISRLYSSNFYVSPIELAIVAEEEFKDKDKYRSNYDFQDERRNHLSQQNHKVLYENIKKIIVNDYKNLIPFVKNIDESKNLGIRKHTEKTGDFIYE
;
A
#
# COMPACT_ATOMS: atom_id res chain seq x y z
N MET A 1 -23.58 -15.25 0.27
CA MET A 1 -22.11 -15.33 0.12
C MET A 1 -21.54 -14.10 0.80
N LYS A 2 -20.51 -14.24 1.65
CA LYS A 2 -19.87 -13.07 2.28
C LYS A 2 -19.15 -12.24 1.23
N LYS A 3 -19.09 -10.93 1.45
CA LYS A 3 -18.50 -9.97 0.51
C LYS A 3 -17.21 -9.40 1.07
N ILE A 4 -16.18 -9.27 0.25
CA ILE A 4 -14.92 -8.62 0.61
C ILE A 4 -14.79 -7.33 -0.19
N LEU A 5 -14.53 -6.23 0.52
CA LEU A 5 -14.17 -4.95 -0.05
C LEU A 5 -12.69 -4.68 0.21
N ILE A 6 -11.94 -4.38 -0.84
CA ILE A 6 -10.50 -4.12 -0.75
C ILE A 6 -10.24 -2.67 -1.13
N PHE A 7 -9.50 -1.96 -0.29
CA PHE A 7 -9.06 -0.58 -0.54
C PHE A 7 -7.54 -0.51 -0.39
N GLY A 8 -6.88 0.28 -1.22
CA GLY A 8 -5.43 0.39 -1.13
C GLY A 8 -4.73 0.94 -2.34
N ASP A 9 -3.41 0.73 -2.31
CA ASP A 9 -2.47 1.15 -3.34
C ASP A 9 -2.08 -0.03 -4.27
N SER A 10 -0.87 0.01 -4.81
CA SER A 10 -0.30 -1.04 -5.65
C SER A 10 -0.28 -2.44 -5.02
N PHE A 11 -0.27 -2.60 -3.69
CA PHE A 11 -0.37 -3.92 -3.04
C PHE A 11 -1.77 -4.56 -3.14
N ALA A 12 -2.78 -3.75 -3.45
CA ALA A 12 -4.16 -4.19 -3.64
C ALA A 12 -4.63 -4.05 -5.09
N ASP A 13 -4.00 -3.22 -5.93
CA ASP A 13 -4.49 -2.89 -7.26
C ASP A 13 -4.64 -4.12 -8.18
N PRO A 14 -5.87 -4.40 -8.67
CA PRO A 14 -6.11 -5.57 -9.51
C PRO A 14 -5.54 -5.45 -10.93
N THR A 15 -5.22 -4.22 -11.34
CA THR A 15 -4.70 -3.86 -12.65
C THR A 15 -3.21 -3.55 -12.64
N SER A 16 -2.55 -3.61 -11.48
CA SER A 16 -1.11 -3.42 -11.40
C SER A 16 -0.40 -4.49 -12.25
N ASN A 17 0.39 -4.01 -13.23
CA ASN A 17 1.24 -4.79 -14.13
C ASN A 17 0.48 -5.74 -15.07
N ILE A 18 -0.29 -5.16 -16.00
CA ILE A 18 -0.80 -5.83 -17.22
C ILE A 18 0.34 -6.32 -18.12
N ASP A 19 1.56 -5.77 -17.97
CA ASP A 19 2.75 -6.31 -18.61
C ASP A 19 3.11 -7.66 -17.99
N ARG A 20 2.60 -8.72 -18.64
CA ARG A 20 2.78 -10.15 -18.37
C ARG A 20 4.25 -10.64 -18.35
N LYS A 21 5.23 -9.72 -18.28
CA LYS A 21 6.66 -10.02 -18.30
C LYS A 21 7.11 -10.81 -17.07
N PHE A 22 6.50 -10.58 -15.91
CA PHE A 22 6.77 -11.32 -14.67
C PHE A 22 5.49 -12.06 -14.28
N GLN A 23 5.33 -13.27 -14.82
CA GLN A 23 4.16 -14.14 -14.58
C GLN A 23 4.00 -14.44 -13.09
N GLN A 24 3.09 -13.74 -12.45
CA GLN A 24 2.38 -14.26 -11.30
C GLN A 24 1.00 -14.64 -11.78
N ASP A 25 0.74 -15.94 -11.77
CA ASP A 25 -0.49 -16.48 -12.34
C ASP A 25 -1.72 -16.07 -11.53
N THR A 26 -1.55 -15.76 -10.23
CA THR A 26 -2.69 -15.47 -9.35
C THR A 26 -2.29 -14.56 -8.19
N ALA A 27 -2.95 -13.40 -8.07
CA ALA A 27 -2.80 -12.48 -6.96
C ALA A 27 -3.50 -13.00 -5.69
N TRP A 28 -3.05 -12.54 -4.52
CA TRP A 28 -3.54 -12.98 -3.21
C TRP A 28 -5.07 -12.90 -3.07
N TYR A 29 -5.70 -11.87 -3.63
CA TYR A 29 -7.16 -11.69 -3.53
C TYR A 29 -7.92 -12.59 -4.50
N GLU A 30 -7.31 -13.01 -5.61
CA GLU A 30 -7.96 -13.92 -6.57
C GLU A 30 -8.19 -15.30 -5.94
N PHE A 31 -7.29 -15.74 -5.05
CA PHE A 31 -7.49 -16.97 -4.26
C PHE A 31 -8.70 -16.93 -3.32
N LEU A 32 -9.18 -15.74 -2.94
CA LEU A 32 -10.38 -15.60 -2.09
C LEU A 32 -11.68 -15.72 -2.90
N SER A 33 -11.63 -15.66 -4.24
CA SER A 33 -12.82 -15.55 -5.09
C SER A 33 -13.67 -16.82 -5.13
N SER A 34 -13.14 -17.97 -4.69
CA SER A 34 -13.93 -19.20 -4.55
C SER A 34 -14.93 -19.13 -3.40
N ASP A 35 -14.60 -18.38 -2.35
CA ASP A 35 -15.30 -18.40 -1.06
C ASP A 35 -16.05 -17.07 -0.82
N TYR A 36 -15.66 -16.00 -1.50
CA TYR A 36 -16.13 -14.64 -1.29
C TYR A 36 -16.42 -13.91 -2.61
N ASP A 37 -17.41 -13.02 -2.57
CA ASP A 37 -17.65 -12.04 -3.64
C ASP A 37 -16.77 -10.81 -3.38
N ILE A 38 -15.86 -10.48 -4.30
CA ILE A 38 -14.79 -9.50 -4.08
C ILE A 38 -15.03 -8.25 -4.92
N THR A 39 -15.06 -7.09 -4.26
CA THR A 39 -14.96 -5.79 -4.91
C THR A 39 -13.65 -5.12 -4.50
N ASN A 40 -12.78 -4.84 -5.47
CA ASN A 40 -11.45 -4.29 -5.23
C ASN A 40 -11.35 -2.86 -5.78
N TYR A 41 -11.26 -1.89 -4.87
CA TYR A 41 -11.08 -0.46 -5.13
C TYR A 41 -9.62 -0.02 -5.10
N GLY A 42 -8.67 -0.95 -4.94
CA GLY A 42 -7.24 -0.65 -4.91
C GLY A 42 -6.75 -0.06 -6.23
N ILE A 43 -5.94 0.99 -6.16
CA ILE A 43 -5.37 1.66 -7.33
C ILE A 43 -3.89 1.98 -7.08
N CYS A 44 -3.00 1.48 -7.92
CA CYS A 44 -1.57 1.79 -7.91
C CYS A 44 -1.37 3.29 -8.06
N GLY A 45 -0.36 3.85 -7.40
CA GLY A 45 -0.12 5.30 -7.40
C GLY A 45 -0.91 6.08 -6.34
N THR A 46 -1.98 5.49 -5.78
CA THR A 46 -2.79 6.16 -4.75
C THR A 46 -2.33 5.94 -3.33
N GLY A 47 -2.71 6.85 -2.43
CA GLY A 47 -2.49 6.76 -0.99
C GLY A 47 -3.79 6.63 -0.17
N PRO A 48 -3.71 6.75 1.17
CA PRO A 48 -4.87 6.63 2.05
C PRO A 48 -5.98 7.62 1.70
N HIS A 49 -5.65 8.82 1.23
CA HIS A 49 -6.63 9.85 0.87
C HIS A 49 -7.66 9.36 -0.15
N TYR A 50 -7.21 8.71 -1.22
CA TYR A 50 -8.08 8.11 -2.24
C TYR A 50 -8.92 6.97 -1.66
N SER A 51 -8.27 6.04 -0.95
CA SER A 51 -8.93 4.87 -0.37
C SER A 51 -10.07 5.26 0.60
N PHE A 52 -9.85 6.28 1.43
CA PHE A 52 -10.88 6.76 2.35
C PHE A 52 -12.01 7.49 1.65
N LYS A 53 -11.75 8.25 0.58
CA LYS A 53 -12.80 8.85 -0.24
C LYS A 53 -13.77 7.78 -0.76
N GLU A 54 -13.24 6.73 -1.41
CA GLU A 54 -14.06 5.63 -1.94
C GLU A 54 -14.82 4.89 -0.82
N TYR A 55 -14.18 4.72 0.33
CA TYR A 55 -14.82 4.10 1.48
C TYR A 55 -15.94 4.94 2.09
N TYR A 56 -15.79 6.27 2.16
CA TYR A 56 -16.85 7.15 2.65
C TYR A 56 -18.10 7.09 1.77
N ASP A 57 -17.92 7.12 0.45
CA ASP A 57 -19.02 7.01 -0.52
C ASP A 57 -19.79 5.68 -0.33
N LEU A 58 -19.05 4.60 -0.06
CA LEU A 58 -19.61 3.28 0.20
C LEU A 58 -20.33 3.18 1.56
N ILE A 59 -19.75 3.73 2.63
CA ILE A 59 -20.40 3.75 3.95
C ILE A 59 -21.69 4.57 3.92
N GLN A 60 -21.73 5.71 3.23
CA GLN A 60 -22.95 6.49 3.07
C GLN A 60 -24.07 5.67 2.41
N LYS A 61 -23.73 4.87 1.40
CA LYS A 61 -24.67 3.94 0.76
C LYS A 61 -25.15 2.85 1.73
N PHE A 62 -24.25 2.24 2.50
CA PHE A 62 -24.59 1.19 3.47
C PHE A 62 -25.49 1.68 4.59
N MET A 63 -25.28 2.91 5.08
CA MET A 63 -26.16 3.50 6.09
C MET A 63 -27.61 3.67 5.59
N THR A 64 -27.80 3.74 4.26
CA THR A 64 -29.12 3.82 3.63
C THR A 64 -29.75 2.43 3.45
N THR A 65 -28.98 1.43 3.01
CA THR A 65 -29.49 0.08 2.70
C THR A 65 -29.51 -0.88 3.88
N ARG A 66 -28.75 -0.60 4.94
CA ARG A 66 -28.52 -1.46 6.13
C ARG A 66 -27.96 -2.85 5.83
N GLU A 67 -27.33 -3.02 4.68
CA GLU A 67 -26.68 -4.27 4.27
C GLU A 67 -25.18 -4.17 4.52
N TYR A 68 -24.72 -4.41 5.76
CA TYR A 68 -23.29 -4.34 6.10
C TYR A 68 -22.76 -5.55 6.89
N GLU A 69 -23.63 -6.38 7.48
CA GLU A 69 -23.23 -7.52 8.32
C GLU A 69 -22.49 -8.64 7.55
N ASP A 70 -22.69 -8.73 6.23
CA ASP A 70 -22.06 -9.72 5.36
C ASP A 70 -20.70 -9.27 4.79
N TYR A 71 -20.27 -8.04 5.10
CA TYR A 71 -19.06 -7.45 4.53
C TYR A 71 -17.83 -7.65 5.41
N ILE A 72 -16.71 -7.92 4.76
CA ILE A 72 -15.37 -7.87 5.32
C ILE A 72 -14.63 -6.78 4.55
N VAL A 73 -13.95 -5.90 5.26
CA VAL A 73 -13.17 -4.80 4.68
C VAL A 73 -11.69 -5.08 4.87
N ILE A 74 -10.91 -4.94 3.81
CA ILE A 74 -9.46 -5.04 3.83
C ILE A 74 -8.88 -3.71 3.35
N PHE A 75 -8.08 -3.05 4.20
CA PHE A 75 -7.40 -1.80 3.90
C PHE A 75 -5.90 -2.01 3.80
N PHE A 76 -5.30 -1.45 2.76
CA PHE A 76 -3.86 -1.31 2.61
C PHE A 76 -3.50 0.18 2.73
N LEU A 77 -2.93 0.55 3.87
CA LEU A 77 -2.56 1.93 4.19
C LEU A 77 -1.09 2.16 3.82
N SER A 78 -0.86 3.11 2.92
CA SER A 78 0.46 3.58 2.52
C SER A 78 0.83 4.88 3.23
N GLY A 79 2.02 5.40 2.90
CA GLY A 79 2.58 6.63 3.43
C GLY A 79 1.58 7.77 3.41
N GLU A 80 1.49 8.45 4.54
CA GLU A 80 0.58 9.57 4.76
C GLU A 80 0.77 10.69 3.72
N ASP A 81 1.98 10.94 3.24
CA ASP A 81 2.30 11.99 2.29
C ASP A 81 1.73 11.79 0.89
N ARG A 82 1.13 10.63 0.60
CA ARG A 82 0.56 10.31 -0.72
C ARG A 82 -0.83 10.93 -0.88
N ILE A 83 -0.83 12.21 -1.25
CA ILE A 83 -2.03 13.01 -1.48
C ILE A 83 -2.54 12.86 -2.91
N HIS A 84 -3.85 12.64 -3.05
CA HIS A 84 -4.53 12.82 -4.33
C HIS A 84 -4.81 14.30 -4.57
N TYR A 85 -4.11 14.91 -5.52
CA TYR A 85 -4.25 16.33 -5.86
C TYR A 85 -5.41 16.59 -6.84
N PRO A 86 -6.07 17.76 -6.78
CA PRO A 86 -7.12 18.12 -7.73
C PRO A 86 -6.66 18.06 -9.19
N ASN A 87 -7.55 17.62 -10.10
CA ASN A 87 -7.30 17.55 -11.54
C ASN A 87 -6.10 16.68 -11.97
N THR A 88 -5.63 15.80 -11.10
CA THR A 88 -4.58 14.83 -11.41
C THR A 88 -5.15 13.42 -11.54
N ASN A 89 -4.49 12.59 -12.35
CA ASN A 89 -4.77 11.17 -12.37
C ASN A 89 -4.25 10.54 -11.06
N PRO A 90 -5.11 9.93 -10.22
CA PRO A 90 -4.69 9.33 -8.95
C PRO A 90 -3.62 8.24 -9.12
N ARG A 91 -3.49 7.64 -10.31
CA ARG A 91 -2.45 6.65 -10.62
C ARG A 91 -1.06 7.24 -10.80
N GLU A 92 -0.97 8.53 -11.08
CA GLU A 92 0.29 9.19 -11.48
C GLU A 92 0.83 10.11 -10.38
N THR A 93 0.07 10.34 -9.29
CA THR A 93 0.48 11.29 -8.23
C THR A 93 1.49 10.74 -7.24
N SER A 94 1.85 9.45 -7.30
CA SER A 94 2.85 8.85 -6.39
C SER A 94 4.24 9.45 -6.51
N SER A 95 4.54 10.16 -7.59
CA SER A 95 5.86 10.77 -7.78
C SER A 95 6.02 12.10 -7.04
N ILE A 96 4.94 12.72 -6.56
CA ILE A 96 5.02 13.89 -5.68
C ILE A 96 5.11 13.40 -4.24
N ASN A 97 6.21 13.73 -3.57
CA ASN A 97 6.52 13.22 -2.24
C ASN A 97 6.88 14.37 -1.28
N TRP A 98 6.78 14.11 0.02
CA TRP A 98 7.12 15.07 1.07
C TRP A 98 8.24 14.57 1.97
N ASP A 99 9.32 15.35 2.08
CA ASP A 99 10.35 15.10 3.09
C ASP A 99 9.97 15.81 4.40
N PHE A 100 9.48 15.04 5.38
CA PHE A 100 9.08 15.57 6.69
C PHE A 100 10.25 16.20 7.49
N GLN A 101 11.51 15.82 7.21
CA GLN A 101 12.66 16.37 7.92
C GLN A 101 13.13 17.68 7.28
N LYS A 102 13.31 17.66 5.96
CA LYS A 102 13.74 18.85 5.20
C LYS A 102 12.61 19.86 5.02
N LYS A 103 11.36 19.41 5.18
CA LYS A 103 10.14 20.19 4.99
C LYS A 103 10.05 20.78 3.59
N GLU A 104 10.31 19.94 2.60
CA GLU A 104 10.21 20.27 1.19
C GLU A 104 9.57 19.11 0.42
N SER A 105 8.73 19.44 -0.55
CA SER A 105 8.27 18.47 -1.52
C SER A 105 9.34 18.23 -2.57
N TRP A 106 9.31 17.04 -3.15
CA TRP A 106 10.18 16.66 -4.26
C TRP A 106 9.41 15.78 -5.25
N PHE A 107 9.89 15.76 -6.48
CA PHE A 107 9.33 14.96 -7.57
C PHE A 107 10.28 13.82 -7.92
N TYR A 108 9.77 12.59 -7.95
CA TYR A 108 10.49 11.44 -8.45
C TYR A 108 10.44 11.42 -9.98
N GLU A 109 11.57 11.68 -10.63
CA GLU A 109 11.62 11.68 -12.10
C GLU A 109 11.43 10.27 -12.67
N ASN A 110 10.34 10.09 -13.41
CA ASN A 110 10.13 8.93 -14.27
C ASN A 110 9.76 9.39 -15.69
N ASN A 111 10.12 8.57 -16.68
CA ASN A 111 9.96 8.93 -18.10
C ASN A 111 8.49 8.94 -18.58
N TYR A 112 7.53 8.61 -17.73
CA TYR A 112 6.13 8.38 -18.11
C TYR A 112 5.16 9.43 -17.53
N GLU A 113 5.63 10.37 -16.70
CA GLU A 113 4.78 11.29 -15.94
C GLU A 113 5.05 12.77 -16.23
N GLU A 114 5.29 13.12 -17.50
CA GLU A 114 5.52 14.50 -17.92
C GLU A 114 4.40 15.47 -17.46
N LYS A 115 3.14 15.02 -17.51
CA LYS A 115 1.99 15.83 -17.06
C LYS A 115 2.02 16.11 -15.56
N VAL A 116 2.40 15.12 -14.74
CA VAL A 116 2.49 15.31 -13.29
C VAL A 116 3.69 16.16 -12.95
N LYS A 117 4.79 16.05 -13.69
CA LYS A 117 5.92 16.97 -13.55
C LYS A 117 5.51 18.41 -13.83
N ILE A 118 4.81 18.66 -14.95
CA ILE A 118 4.30 20.00 -15.28
C ILE A 118 3.38 20.53 -14.16
N TYR A 119 2.51 19.67 -13.63
CA TYR A 119 1.65 20.04 -12.49
C TYR A 119 2.49 20.40 -11.26
N TYR A 120 3.45 19.55 -10.88
CA TYR A 120 4.32 19.77 -9.74
C TYR A 120 5.10 21.08 -9.88
N ASP A 121 5.73 21.31 -11.03
CA ASP A 121 6.53 22.52 -11.29
C ASP A 121 5.65 23.78 -11.22
N ALA A 122 4.39 23.70 -11.66
CA ALA A 122 3.43 24.81 -11.62
C ALA A 122 2.87 25.10 -10.21
N PHE A 123 2.77 24.08 -9.34
CA PHE A 123 2.10 24.17 -8.03
C PHE A 123 3.02 23.84 -6.84
N LYS A 124 4.34 23.79 -7.04
CA LYS A 124 5.29 23.37 -5.99
C LYS A 124 5.13 24.19 -4.71
N SER A 125 5.00 25.50 -4.82
CA SER A 125 4.88 26.40 -3.66
C SER A 125 3.59 26.15 -2.88
N GLU A 126 2.48 25.89 -3.55
CA GLU A 126 1.19 25.55 -2.94
C GLU A 126 1.23 24.17 -2.29
N ILE A 127 1.90 23.20 -2.93
CA ILE A 127 2.13 21.86 -2.39
C ILE A 127 2.96 21.94 -1.11
N ASP A 128 4.08 22.68 -1.14
CA ASP A 128 4.93 22.91 0.03
C ASP A 128 4.14 23.59 1.15
N PHE A 129 3.38 24.65 0.82
CA PHE A 129 2.54 25.36 1.77
C PHE A 129 1.49 24.45 2.42
N PHE A 130 0.84 23.58 1.63
CA PHE A 130 -0.12 22.60 2.13
C PHE A 130 0.55 21.65 3.14
N PHE A 131 1.66 21.02 2.77
CA PHE A 131 2.34 20.08 3.66
C PHE A 131 2.92 20.74 4.92
N LEU A 132 3.43 21.96 4.82
CA LEU A 132 3.88 22.73 5.98
C LEU A 132 2.71 23.03 6.93
N THR A 133 1.58 23.44 6.38
CA THR A 133 0.37 23.78 7.15
C THR A 133 -0.23 22.55 7.81
N MET A 134 -0.27 21.42 7.07
CA MET A 134 -0.89 20.17 7.52
C MET A 134 0.12 19.19 8.12
N HIS A 135 1.35 19.60 8.39
CA HIS A 135 2.47 18.70 8.73
C HIS A 135 2.11 17.67 9.81
N ASP A 136 1.66 18.15 10.96
CA ASP A 136 1.34 17.28 12.08
C ASP A 136 0.09 16.45 11.79
N GLU A 137 -0.90 17.04 11.10
CA GLU A 137 -2.09 16.30 10.69
C GLU A 137 -1.77 15.13 9.76
N MET A 138 -0.87 15.34 8.80
CA MET A 138 -0.39 14.29 7.90
C MET A 138 0.40 13.24 8.66
N TYR A 139 1.36 13.65 9.50
CA TYR A 139 2.21 12.75 10.27
C TYR A 139 1.40 11.80 11.17
N TRP A 140 0.28 12.26 11.72
CA TRP A 140 -0.62 11.46 12.57
C TRP A 140 -1.81 10.85 11.80
N SER A 141 -1.94 11.08 10.51
CA SER A 141 -3.14 10.69 9.74
C SER A 141 -3.39 9.18 9.74
N ASN A 142 -2.36 8.36 9.52
CA ASN A 142 -2.51 6.90 9.52
C ASN A 142 -2.92 6.35 10.89
N MET A 143 -2.50 7.00 11.98
CA MET A 143 -2.98 6.69 13.33
C MET A 143 -4.49 6.96 13.47
N LYS A 144 -4.93 8.11 12.99
CA LYS A 144 -6.36 8.48 12.99
C LYS A 144 -7.17 7.54 12.11
N ASN A 145 -6.65 7.18 10.94
CA ASN A 145 -7.26 6.22 10.01
C ASN A 145 -7.46 4.85 10.66
N VAL A 146 -6.44 4.32 11.34
CA VAL A 146 -6.55 3.03 12.07
C VAL A 146 -7.60 3.14 13.19
N GLY A 147 -7.57 4.21 13.98
CA GLY A 147 -8.56 4.43 15.03
C GLY A 147 -9.99 4.53 14.49
N PHE A 148 -10.17 5.25 13.39
CA PHE A 148 -11.45 5.41 12.71
C PHE A 148 -11.99 4.07 12.17
N LEU A 149 -11.15 3.30 11.47
CA LEU A 149 -11.51 1.97 10.97
C LEU A 149 -11.86 1.01 12.12
N HIS A 150 -11.14 1.08 13.24
CA HIS A 150 -11.44 0.30 14.43
C HIS A 150 -12.83 0.64 14.99
N ILE A 151 -13.14 1.93 15.18
CA ILE A 151 -14.46 2.34 15.67
C ILE A 151 -15.57 1.89 14.72
N LEU A 152 -15.40 2.05 13.40
CA LEU A 152 -16.39 1.58 12.44
C LEU A 152 -16.58 0.07 12.44
N SER A 153 -15.51 -0.72 12.63
CA SER A 153 -15.61 -2.19 12.73
C SER A 153 -16.49 -2.62 13.90
N LEU A 154 -16.49 -1.84 15.00
CA LEU A 154 -17.33 -2.09 16.17
C LEU A 154 -18.76 -1.62 15.93
N LEU A 155 -18.94 -0.38 15.45
CA LEU A 155 -20.26 0.23 15.25
C LEU A 155 -21.10 -0.52 14.21
N LEU A 156 -20.45 -1.02 13.15
CA LEU A 156 -21.12 -1.72 12.06
C LEU A 156 -21.06 -3.24 12.22
N ASN A 157 -20.46 -3.75 13.31
CA ASN A 157 -20.18 -5.18 13.49
C ASN A 157 -19.52 -5.82 12.24
N MET A 158 -18.63 -5.06 11.60
CA MET A 158 -18.04 -5.40 10.30
C MET A 158 -16.59 -5.80 10.51
N LYS A 159 -16.18 -6.94 9.93
CA LYS A 159 -14.79 -7.39 10.03
C LYS A 159 -13.90 -6.48 9.21
N THR A 160 -12.94 -5.81 9.83
CA THR A 160 -11.96 -4.95 9.17
C THR A 160 -10.54 -5.44 9.41
N ILE A 161 -9.77 -5.57 8.34
CA ILE A 161 -8.38 -6.04 8.32
C ILE A 161 -7.54 -4.92 7.71
N VAL A 162 -6.49 -4.49 8.41
CA VAL A 162 -5.62 -3.40 7.96
C VAL A 162 -4.20 -3.92 7.76
N PHE A 163 -3.60 -3.63 6.61
CA PHE A 163 -2.18 -3.81 6.32
C PHE A 163 -1.52 -2.45 6.11
N PHE A 164 -0.30 -2.31 6.61
CA PHE A 164 0.55 -1.20 6.22
C PHE A 164 1.38 -1.60 5.00
N THR A 165 1.51 -0.73 4.00
CA THR A 165 2.20 -1.05 2.75
C THR A 165 3.61 -0.50 2.70
N TYR A 166 3.76 0.81 2.61
CA TYR A 166 5.04 1.48 2.45
C TYR A 166 4.98 2.89 3.04
N GLY A 167 6.08 3.37 3.62
CA GLY A 167 6.29 4.79 3.91
C GLY A 167 5.64 5.30 5.20
N ILE A 168 5.15 4.40 6.06
CA ILE A 168 4.45 4.77 7.30
C ILE A 168 5.47 5.22 8.35
N LYS A 169 5.56 6.53 8.61
CA LYS A 169 6.65 7.06 9.44
C LYS A 169 6.58 6.60 10.89
N ILE A 170 5.37 6.41 11.42
CA ILE A 170 5.16 6.04 12.82
C ILE A 170 5.47 4.56 13.13
N LEU A 171 5.50 3.68 12.12
CA LEU A 171 5.81 2.26 12.31
C LEU A 171 7.22 2.03 12.89
N ASN A 172 8.13 2.98 12.67
CA ASN A 172 9.48 2.95 13.20
C ASN A 172 9.55 3.17 14.72
N LYS A 173 8.44 3.58 15.35
CA LYS A 173 8.38 3.77 16.81
C LYS A 173 8.04 2.44 17.49
N THR A 174 8.90 1.99 18.40
CA THR A 174 8.73 0.71 19.11
C THR A 174 7.38 0.59 19.82
N TRP A 175 6.92 1.67 20.47
CA TRP A 175 5.63 1.70 21.17
C TRP A 175 4.41 1.52 20.25
N PHE A 176 4.54 1.82 18.94
CA PHE A 176 3.42 1.79 18.02
C PHE A 176 2.90 0.36 17.79
N LYS A 177 3.79 -0.63 17.73
CA LYS A 177 3.42 -2.05 17.58
C LYS A 177 2.62 -2.54 18.80
N ASP A 178 3.03 -2.12 19.99
CA ASP A 178 2.31 -2.44 21.23
C ASP A 178 0.95 -1.73 21.29
N TYR A 179 0.86 -0.52 20.74
CA TYR A 179 -0.40 0.22 20.65
C TYR A 179 -1.41 -0.47 19.72
N ILE A 180 -1.02 -0.77 18.49
CA ILE A 180 -1.94 -1.33 17.49
C ILE A 180 -2.43 -2.74 17.85
N SER A 181 -1.61 -3.54 18.54
CA SER A 181 -2.01 -4.89 18.98
C SER A 181 -3.11 -4.89 20.05
N ARG A 182 -3.26 -3.80 20.80
CA ARG A 182 -4.36 -3.61 21.77
C ARG A 182 -5.70 -3.34 21.09
N LEU A 183 -5.70 -3.02 19.80
CA LEU A 183 -6.93 -2.79 19.02
C LEU A 183 -7.51 -4.10 18.46
N TYR A 184 -6.81 -5.22 18.60
CA TYR A 184 -7.29 -6.50 18.06
C TYR A 184 -8.58 -6.94 18.74
N SER A 185 -9.57 -7.31 17.94
CA SER A 185 -10.85 -7.82 18.39
C SER A 185 -11.37 -8.90 17.43
N SER A 186 -12.59 -9.41 17.66
CA SER A 186 -13.26 -10.29 16.70
C SER A 186 -13.47 -9.61 15.34
N ASN A 187 -13.61 -8.28 15.34
CA ASN A 187 -13.98 -7.49 14.18
C ASN A 187 -12.81 -6.65 13.65
N PHE A 188 -11.69 -6.57 14.35
CA PHE A 188 -10.58 -5.72 13.92
C PHE A 188 -9.23 -6.42 14.04
N TYR A 189 -8.43 -6.29 12.97
CA TYR A 189 -7.04 -6.69 12.95
C TYR A 189 -6.22 -5.67 12.17
N VAL A 190 -5.00 -5.40 12.64
CA VAL A 190 -4.02 -4.59 11.91
C VAL A 190 -2.68 -5.32 11.92
N SER A 191 -2.09 -5.53 10.74
CA SER A 191 -0.80 -6.20 10.60
C SER A 191 0.30 -5.36 11.24
N PRO A 192 1.16 -5.94 12.10
CA PRO A 192 2.29 -5.22 12.68
C PRO A 192 3.51 -5.14 11.75
N ILE A 193 3.40 -5.74 10.56
CA ILE A 193 4.47 -5.81 9.56
C ILE A 193 4.02 -5.02 8.33
N GLU A 194 4.91 -4.14 7.87
CA GLU A 194 4.78 -3.39 6.63
C GLU A 194 5.09 -4.29 5.42
N LEU A 195 4.21 -4.31 4.42
CA LEU A 195 4.33 -5.22 3.29
C LEU A 195 5.49 -4.89 2.35
N ALA A 196 5.96 -3.64 2.29
CA ALA A 196 7.17 -3.28 1.57
C ALA A 196 8.42 -3.93 2.19
N ILE A 197 8.46 -4.10 3.53
CA ILE A 197 9.53 -4.84 4.18
C ILE A 197 9.45 -6.32 3.76
N VAL A 198 8.25 -6.90 3.73
CA VAL A 198 8.05 -8.26 3.24
C VAL A 198 8.56 -8.39 1.80
N ALA A 199 8.16 -7.48 0.91
CA ALA A 199 8.57 -7.46 -0.48
C ALA A 199 10.09 -7.34 -0.64
N GLU A 200 10.75 -6.47 0.14
CA GLU A 200 12.21 -6.28 0.15
C GLU A 200 12.93 -7.54 0.67
N GLU A 201 12.40 -8.20 1.70
CA GLU A 201 13.00 -9.39 2.29
C GLU A 201 12.92 -10.64 1.41
N GLU A 202 12.09 -10.64 0.37
CA GLU A 202 12.10 -11.69 -0.64
C GLU A 202 13.41 -11.71 -1.44
N PHE A 203 14.10 -10.58 -1.57
CA PHE A 203 15.35 -10.48 -2.32
C PHE A 203 16.54 -10.98 -1.50
N LYS A 204 17.13 -12.11 -1.93
CA LYS A 204 18.34 -12.68 -1.33
C LYS A 204 19.53 -11.70 -1.33
N ASP A 205 19.62 -10.85 -2.35
CA ASP A 205 20.69 -9.88 -2.51
C ASP A 205 20.32 -8.45 -2.07
N LYS A 206 19.26 -8.27 -1.27
CA LYS A 206 18.79 -6.93 -0.87
C LYS A 206 19.90 -6.01 -0.36
N ASP A 207 20.81 -6.53 0.46
CA ASP A 207 21.89 -5.75 1.08
C ASP A 207 23.00 -5.36 0.10
N LYS A 208 23.15 -6.13 -1.00
CA LYS A 208 24.11 -5.84 -2.07
C LYS A 208 23.65 -4.67 -2.95
N TYR A 209 22.35 -4.38 -2.94
CA TYR A 209 21.73 -3.41 -3.84
C TYR A 209 21.04 -2.24 -3.13
N ARG A 210 21.06 -2.19 -1.79
CA ARG A 210 20.54 -1.07 -0.99
C ARG A 210 21.10 0.30 -1.35
N SER A 211 22.31 0.37 -1.93
CA SER A 211 22.92 1.61 -2.41
C SER A 211 22.62 1.94 -3.88
N ASN A 212 22.07 1.00 -4.64
CA ASN A 212 21.76 1.19 -6.06
C ASN A 212 20.24 1.34 -6.20
N TYR A 213 19.79 2.59 -6.32
CA TYR A 213 18.42 3.04 -6.57
C TYR A 213 17.74 2.48 -7.86
N ASP A 214 18.33 1.47 -8.50
CA ASP A 214 17.94 0.93 -9.81
C ASP A 214 17.01 -0.31 -9.73
N PHE A 215 16.46 -0.61 -8.56
CA PHE A 215 15.51 -1.72 -8.42
C PHE A 215 14.06 -1.24 -8.50
N GLN A 216 13.41 -1.50 -9.64
CA GLN A 216 11.98 -1.30 -9.82
C GLN A 216 11.26 -2.64 -9.61
N ASP A 217 10.45 -2.72 -8.55
CA ASP A 217 9.63 -3.91 -8.32
C ASP A 217 8.43 -3.91 -9.26
N GLU A 218 8.52 -4.70 -10.33
CA GLU A 218 7.45 -4.87 -11.33
C GLU A 218 6.60 -6.11 -11.05
N ARG A 219 6.75 -6.75 -9.89
CA ARG A 219 5.89 -7.85 -9.48
C ARG A 219 4.48 -7.36 -9.23
N ARG A 220 3.49 -8.16 -9.61
CA ARG A 220 2.09 -7.86 -9.30
C ARG A 220 1.93 -7.76 -7.79
N ASN A 221 1.40 -6.62 -7.33
CA ASN A 221 1.30 -6.27 -5.91
C ASN A 221 2.61 -6.40 -5.09
N HIS A 222 3.79 -6.35 -5.73
CA HIS A 222 5.11 -6.37 -5.07
C HIS A 222 5.46 -7.65 -4.30
N LEU A 223 4.71 -8.74 -4.49
CA LEU A 223 4.93 -10.01 -3.78
C LEU A 223 5.25 -11.11 -4.77
N SER A 224 6.10 -12.08 -4.45
CA SER A 224 6.19 -13.32 -5.23
C SER A 224 4.91 -14.16 -5.13
N GLN A 225 4.75 -15.12 -6.04
CA GLN A 225 3.65 -16.08 -5.98
C GLN A 225 3.57 -16.85 -4.64
N GLN A 226 4.72 -17.11 -4.02
CA GLN A 226 4.80 -17.77 -2.71
C GLN A 226 4.20 -16.87 -1.63
N ASN A 227 4.56 -15.59 -1.60
CA ASN A 227 4.04 -14.66 -0.61
C ASN A 227 2.61 -14.19 -0.91
N HIS A 228 2.14 -14.23 -2.16
CA HIS A 228 0.71 -14.13 -2.47
C HIS A 228 -0.11 -15.22 -1.79
N LYS A 229 0.37 -16.48 -1.82
CA LYS A 229 -0.27 -17.61 -1.12
C LYS A 229 -0.21 -17.44 0.39
N VAL A 230 0.92 -17.00 0.94
CA VAL A 230 1.05 -16.73 2.39
C VAL A 230 0.09 -15.62 2.83
N LEU A 231 0.00 -14.52 2.08
CA LEU A 231 -0.92 -13.42 2.39
C LEU A 231 -2.38 -13.89 2.36
N TYR A 232 -2.77 -14.64 1.33
CA TYR A 232 -4.08 -15.27 1.21
C TYR A 232 -4.43 -16.16 2.42
N GLU A 233 -3.55 -17.10 2.78
CA GLU A 233 -3.78 -18.02 3.91
C GLU A 233 -3.85 -17.25 5.24
N ASN A 234 -3.00 -16.24 5.41
CA ASN A 234 -3.04 -15.37 6.58
C ASN A 234 -4.34 -14.58 6.66
N ILE A 235 -4.86 -14.04 5.55
CA ILE A 235 -6.15 -13.35 5.52
C ILE A 235 -7.28 -14.31 5.95
N LYS A 236 -7.29 -15.57 5.48
CA LYS A 236 -8.28 -16.57 5.92
C LYS A 236 -8.22 -16.81 7.43
N LYS A 237 -7.02 -16.94 7.99
CA LYS A 237 -6.82 -17.08 9.44
C LYS A 237 -7.30 -15.83 10.20
N ILE A 238 -6.99 -14.64 9.69
CA ILE A 238 -7.41 -13.36 10.28
C ILE A 238 -8.93 -13.24 10.29
N ILE A 239 -9.62 -13.65 9.21
CA ILE A 239 -11.08 -13.64 9.12
C ILE A 239 -11.71 -14.44 10.27
N VAL A 240 -11.11 -15.58 10.64
CA VAL A 240 -11.59 -16.45 11.74
C VAL A 240 -10.92 -16.17 13.10
N ASN A 241 -10.20 -15.05 13.23
CA ASN A 241 -9.50 -14.61 14.45
C ASN A 241 -8.32 -15.50 14.90
N ASP A 242 -7.72 -16.27 14.00
CA ASP A 242 -6.54 -17.09 14.26
C ASP A 242 -5.23 -16.30 14.04
N TYR A 243 -5.05 -15.23 14.82
CA TYR A 243 -3.88 -14.35 14.68
C TYR A 243 -2.59 -14.93 15.29
N LYS A 244 -2.70 -16.01 16.08
CA LYS A 244 -1.53 -16.62 16.75
C LYS A 244 -0.76 -17.57 15.84
N ASN A 245 -1.40 -18.10 14.81
CA ASN A 245 -0.83 -19.10 13.91
C ASN A 245 -0.64 -18.56 12.49
N LEU A 246 -0.33 -17.27 12.34
CA LEU A 246 -0.02 -16.68 11.03
C LEU A 246 1.26 -17.31 10.47
N ILE A 247 1.23 -17.60 9.18
CA ILE A 247 2.34 -18.18 8.42
C ILE A 247 3.37 -17.07 8.17
N PRO A 248 4.65 -17.25 8.54
CA PRO A 248 5.70 -16.29 8.21
C PRO A 248 5.84 -16.15 6.69
N PHE A 249 6.06 -14.92 6.22
CA PHE A 249 6.40 -14.68 4.83
C PHE A 249 7.76 -15.30 4.47
N VAL A 250 7.85 -15.81 3.25
CA VAL A 250 9.07 -16.38 2.68
C VAL A 250 10.05 -15.26 2.40
N LYS A 251 11.33 -15.49 2.72
CA LYS A 251 12.44 -14.56 2.53
C LYS A 251 13.53 -15.18 1.65
N ASN A 252 14.40 -14.36 1.07
CA ASN A 252 15.59 -14.80 0.32
C ASN A 252 15.26 -15.79 -0.82
N ILE A 253 14.23 -15.49 -1.61
CA ILE A 253 13.79 -16.30 -2.75
C ILE A 253 14.84 -16.16 -3.87
N ASP A 254 15.39 -17.30 -4.27
CA ASP A 254 16.52 -17.40 -5.20
C ASP A 254 15.99 -17.68 -6.61
N GLU A 255 15.48 -16.67 -7.33
CA GLU A 255 15.07 -16.87 -8.73
C GLU A 255 15.00 -15.57 -9.55
N SER A 256 15.99 -15.44 -10.42
CA SER A 256 16.19 -14.44 -11.48
C SER A 256 15.13 -14.41 -12.60
N LYS A 257 13.96 -15.03 -12.40
CA LYS A 257 12.86 -15.07 -13.38
C LYS A 257 11.61 -14.28 -12.98
N ASN A 258 11.53 -13.81 -11.74
CA ASN A 258 10.31 -13.19 -11.18
C ASN A 258 10.52 -11.79 -10.59
N LEU A 259 11.68 -11.18 -10.83
CA LEU A 259 12.07 -9.94 -10.19
C LEU A 259 12.22 -8.88 -11.27
N GLY A 260 11.57 -7.72 -11.08
CA GLY A 260 11.36 -6.67 -12.07
C GLY A 260 12.57 -6.27 -12.92
N ILE A 261 12.32 -5.52 -14.00
CA ILE A 261 13.37 -5.06 -14.90
C ILE A 261 14.45 -4.33 -14.08
N ARG A 262 15.64 -4.93 -13.98
CA ARG A 262 16.85 -4.14 -13.74
C ARG A 262 16.93 -3.15 -14.88
N LYS A 263 16.87 -1.85 -14.59
CA LYS A 263 17.48 -0.90 -15.52
C LYS A 263 18.95 -1.26 -15.55
N HIS A 264 19.36 -2.01 -16.57
CA HIS A 264 20.75 -2.03 -16.99
C HIS A 264 21.05 -0.59 -17.42
N THR A 265 21.45 0.25 -16.47
CA THR A 265 22.35 1.34 -16.78
C THR A 265 23.67 0.67 -17.15
N GLU A 266 23.77 0.21 -18.40
CA GLU A 266 25.08 0.28 -19.05
C GLU A 266 25.58 1.68 -18.75
N LYS A 267 26.69 1.78 -18.03
CA LYS A 267 27.45 3.01 -17.89
C LYS A 267 27.87 3.43 -19.30
N THR A 268 26.97 4.05 -20.05
CA THR A 268 27.31 4.74 -21.28
C THR A 268 27.92 6.06 -20.85
N GLY A 269 29.24 6.10 -20.88
CA GLY A 269 30.04 7.29 -20.66
C GLY A 269 30.89 7.18 -19.42
N ASP A 270 32.11 6.67 -19.61
CA ASP A 270 33.23 7.14 -18.82
C ASP A 270 33.18 8.68 -18.80
N PHE A 271 33.09 9.26 -17.60
CA PHE A 271 33.40 10.67 -17.41
C PHE A 271 34.87 10.86 -17.75
N ILE A 272 35.15 11.23 -19.00
CA ILE A 272 36.42 11.83 -19.38
C ILE A 272 36.41 13.22 -18.77
N TYR A 273 37.26 13.44 -17.77
CA TYR A 273 37.68 14.78 -17.41
C TYR A 273 38.53 15.32 -18.57
N GLU A 274 38.04 16.34 -19.26
CA GLU A 274 38.84 17.41 -19.87
C GLU A 274 38.30 18.76 -19.42
#